data_AF-A0A1E5LJL1-F1
#
_entry.id   AF-A0A1E5LJL1-F1
#
_cell.length_a   1.000
_cell.length_b   1.000
_cell.length_c   1.000
_cell.angle_alpha   90.00
_cell.angle_beta   90.00
_cell.angle_gamma   90.00
#
_symmetry.space_group_name_H-M   'P 1'
#
loop_
_entity.id
_entity.type
_entity.pdbx_description
1 polymer ?
#
loop_
_entity_poly.entity_id
_entity_poly.type
_entity_poly.pdbx_seq_one_letter_code
_entity_poly.pdbx_strand_id
1 'polypeptide(L)'
;MPNKQKIGIFFWLIIFIVTLSLRQFEILKLVTLLGLPLLIMGFGPMFYQKISLNRKFWFIPIVVSINLGIFFIDINPIPFNSSVITIVLLTLFIPIILLIFRLKECYQTIKTTQLFEPLNNTDFLRMLCQSILLLIGEEILFRGVFFQTLYNEKYAVELIVLNILIFVYYHYFNRFSASIYKTKDYIFHGLLAINLSVLYIYTQSLFLCIISHFIYNSISILSLLLRSSIYQNFKKKGDASLQ
;
A
#
# COMPACT_ATOMS: atom_id res chain seq x y z
N MET A 1 -20.88 3.46 -7.52
CA MET A 1 -19.50 3.11 -7.91
C MET A 1 -19.04 3.95 -9.11
N PRO A 2 -17.89 4.65 -9.04
CA PRO A 2 -17.29 5.36 -10.17
C PRO A 2 -17.05 4.48 -11.40
N ASN A 3 -17.13 5.03 -12.61
CA ASN A 3 -16.98 4.28 -13.87
C ASN A 3 -15.65 3.53 -13.97
N LYS A 4 -14.54 4.15 -13.56
CA LYS A 4 -13.22 3.50 -13.55
C LYS A 4 -13.18 2.20 -12.73
N GLN A 5 -13.92 2.15 -11.62
CA GLN A 5 -13.98 0.95 -10.79
C GLN A 5 -14.82 -0.16 -11.45
N LYS A 6 -15.93 0.21 -12.12
CA LYS A 6 -16.72 -0.74 -12.92
C LYS A 6 -15.87 -1.39 -14.00
N ILE A 7 -15.09 -0.60 -14.72
CA ILE A 7 -14.19 -1.07 -15.77
C ILE A 7 -13.13 -2.04 -15.19
N GLY A 8 -12.50 -1.68 -14.08
CA GLY A 8 -11.50 -2.55 -13.43
C GLY A 8 -12.07 -3.89 -12.96
N ILE A 9 -13.26 -3.87 -12.36
CA ILE A 9 -13.95 -5.10 -11.94
C ILE A 9 -14.32 -5.96 -13.14
N PHE A 10 -14.77 -5.35 -14.24
CA PHE A 10 -15.07 -6.08 -15.47
C PHE A 10 -13.83 -6.77 -16.05
N PHE A 11 -12.70 -6.07 -16.16
CA PHE A 11 -11.44 -6.68 -16.60
C PHE A 11 -10.97 -7.78 -15.65
N TRP A 12 -11.06 -7.56 -14.33
CA TRP A 12 -10.72 -8.58 -13.35
C TRP A 12 -11.58 -9.84 -13.51
N LEU A 13 -12.90 -9.70 -13.71
CA LEU A 13 -13.81 -10.82 -13.96
C LEU A 13 -13.45 -11.59 -15.23
N ILE A 14 -13.09 -10.90 -16.31
CA ILE A 14 -12.62 -11.55 -17.54
C ILE A 14 -11.37 -12.38 -17.24
N ILE A 15 -10.35 -11.79 -16.60
CA ILE A 15 -9.10 -12.48 -16.27
C ILE A 15 -9.39 -13.69 -15.37
N PHE A 16 -10.26 -13.54 -14.38
CA PHE A 16 -10.69 -14.62 -13.49
C PHE A 16 -11.37 -15.77 -14.25
N ILE A 17 -12.33 -15.48 -15.12
CA ILE A 17 -13.04 -16.49 -15.91
C ILE A 17 -12.10 -17.20 -16.88
N VAL A 18 -11.22 -16.46 -17.54
CA VAL A 18 -10.23 -17.02 -18.48
C VAL A 18 -9.26 -17.94 -17.74
N THR A 19 -8.69 -17.49 -16.63
CA THR A 19 -7.74 -18.29 -15.83
C THR A 19 -8.38 -19.54 -15.24
N LEU A 20 -9.64 -19.45 -14.78
CA LEU A 20 -10.43 -20.59 -14.33
C LEU A 20 -10.67 -21.59 -15.49
N SER A 21 -11.04 -21.10 -16.67
CA SER A 21 -11.29 -21.93 -17.86
C SER A 21 -10.03 -22.66 -18.35
N LEU A 22 -8.88 -22.00 -18.24
CA LEU A 22 -7.57 -22.57 -18.58
C LEU A 22 -6.99 -23.47 -17.47
N ARG A 23 -7.67 -23.61 -16.33
CA ARG A 23 -7.24 -24.41 -15.16
C ARG A 23 -5.85 -24.04 -14.64
N GLN A 24 -5.48 -22.76 -14.76
CA GLN A 24 -4.21 -22.23 -14.27
C GLN A 24 -4.33 -21.83 -12.80
N PHE A 25 -4.32 -22.82 -11.90
CA PHE A 25 -4.66 -22.62 -10.48
C PHE A 25 -3.76 -21.61 -9.75
N GLU A 26 -2.46 -21.58 -10.03
CA GLU A 26 -1.55 -20.60 -9.43
C GLU A 26 -1.85 -19.17 -9.87
N ILE A 27 -2.14 -18.98 -11.17
CA ILE A 27 -2.54 -17.67 -11.71
C ILE A 27 -3.91 -17.28 -11.17
N LEU A 28 -4.85 -18.24 -11.06
CA LEU A 28 -6.17 -18.00 -10.47
C LEU A 28 -6.06 -17.56 -9.00
N LYS A 29 -5.17 -18.20 -8.22
CA LYS A 29 -4.85 -17.80 -6.84
C LYS A 29 -4.35 -16.36 -6.79
N LEU A 30 -3.39 -16.01 -7.64
CA LEU A 30 -2.85 -14.65 -7.73
C LEU A 30 -3.92 -13.63 -8.11
N VAL A 31 -4.71 -13.91 -9.16
CA VAL A 31 -5.80 -13.04 -9.63
C VAL A 31 -6.83 -12.84 -8.52
N THR A 32 -7.14 -13.88 -7.76
CA THR A 32 -8.07 -13.81 -6.62
C THR A 32 -7.52 -12.94 -5.50
N LEU A 33 -6.27 -13.15 -5.10
CA LEU A 33 -5.63 -12.40 -4.02
C LEU A 33 -5.43 -10.92 -4.37
N LEU A 34 -5.06 -10.60 -5.61
CA LEU A 34 -4.97 -9.21 -6.09
C LEU A 34 -6.36 -8.56 -6.26
N GLY A 35 -7.35 -9.34 -6.65
CA GLY A 35 -8.72 -8.88 -6.91
C GLY A 35 -9.53 -8.58 -5.66
N LEU A 36 -9.36 -9.39 -4.61
CA LEU A 36 -10.21 -9.31 -3.42
C LEU A 36 -10.16 -7.93 -2.73
N PRO A 37 -8.98 -7.32 -2.48
CA PRO A 37 -8.92 -5.97 -1.93
C PRO A 37 -9.55 -4.92 -2.85
N LEU A 38 -9.40 -5.06 -4.18
CA LEU A 38 -10.02 -4.17 -5.17
C LEU A 38 -11.56 -4.27 -5.12
N LEU A 39 -12.10 -5.48 -5.05
CA LEU A 39 -13.53 -5.71 -4.90
C LEU A 39 -14.06 -5.08 -3.62
N ILE A 40 -13.35 -5.26 -2.50
CA ILE A 40 -13.73 -4.66 -1.21
C ILE A 40 -13.65 -3.13 -1.26
N MET A 41 -12.62 -2.55 -1.89
CA MET A 41 -12.53 -1.10 -2.06
C MET A 41 -13.60 -0.53 -3.00
N GLY A 42 -14.03 -1.29 -4.00
CA GLY A 42 -15.08 -0.89 -4.96
C GLY A 42 -16.50 -1.03 -4.39
N PHE A 43 -16.83 -2.20 -3.84
CA PHE A 43 -18.18 -2.54 -3.38
C PHE A 43 -18.39 -2.37 -1.88
N GLY A 44 -17.33 -2.51 -1.07
CA GLY A 44 -17.40 -2.46 0.40
C GLY A 44 -18.16 -1.24 0.92
N PRO A 45 -17.83 0.00 0.49
CA PRO A 45 -18.56 1.18 0.96
C PRO A 45 -20.07 1.15 0.70
N MET A 46 -20.52 0.57 -0.42
CA MET A 46 -21.95 0.43 -0.72
C MET A 46 -22.61 -0.59 0.21
N PHE A 47 -21.93 -1.72 0.43
CA PHE A 47 -22.41 -2.76 1.34
C PHE A 47 -22.45 -2.28 2.80
N TYR A 48 -21.38 -1.64 3.27
CA TYR A 48 -21.25 -1.13 4.63
C TYR A 48 -22.29 -0.06 4.96
N GLN A 49 -22.66 0.79 3.99
CA GLN A 49 -23.76 1.73 4.14
C GLN A 49 -25.10 1.03 4.33
N LYS A 50 -25.36 -0.03 3.55
CA LYS A 50 -26.61 -0.79 3.61
C LYS A 50 -26.82 -1.49 4.95
N ILE A 51 -25.74 -2.00 5.56
CA ILE A 51 -25.78 -2.63 6.89
C ILE A 51 -25.52 -1.66 8.05
N SER A 52 -25.44 -0.35 7.77
CA SER A 52 -25.15 0.69 8.76
C SER A 52 -23.89 0.42 9.61
N LEU A 53 -22.87 -0.20 9.00
CA LEU A 53 -21.60 -0.46 9.68
C LEU A 53 -20.92 0.87 10.01
N ASN A 54 -20.42 1.00 11.24
CA ASN A 54 -19.69 2.20 11.65
C ASN A 54 -18.44 2.40 10.76
N ARG A 55 -18.26 3.63 10.24
CA ARG A 55 -17.14 4.00 9.34
C ARG A 55 -15.77 3.64 9.91
N LYS A 56 -15.63 3.67 11.24
CA LYS A 56 -14.39 3.28 11.93
C LYS A 56 -13.97 1.84 11.64
N PHE A 57 -14.87 0.96 11.19
CA PHE A 57 -14.57 -0.45 10.90
C PHE A 57 -14.49 -0.79 9.42
N TRP A 58 -14.75 0.18 8.52
CA TRP A 58 -14.78 -0.08 7.07
C TRP A 58 -13.43 -0.53 6.50
N PHE A 59 -12.33 -0.26 7.21
CA PHE A 59 -10.98 -0.65 6.81
C PHE A 59 -10.65 -2.10 7.14
N ILE A 60 -11.33 -2.73 8.11
CA ILE A 60 -10.99 -4.07 8.60
C ILE A 60 -11.02 -5.10 7.45
N PRO A 61 -12.09 -5.18 6.62
CA PRO A 61 -12.11 -6.17 5.55
C PRO A 61 -11.01 -5.94 4.51
N ILE A 62 -10.63 -4.68 4.27
CA ILE A 62 -9.52 -4.34 3.36
C ILE A 62 -8.21 -4.87 3.94
N VAL A 63 -7.91 -4.55 5.22
CA VAL A 63 -6.70 -5.01 5.91
C VAL A 63 -6.63 -6.53 5.95
N VAL A 64 -7.74 -7.21 6.25
CA VAL A 64 -7.80 -8.67 6.22
C VAL A 64 -7.48 -9.17 4.81
N SER A 65 -8.19 -8.68 3.80
CA SER A 65 -8.02 -9.17 2.42
C SER A 65 -6.61 -9.00 1.86
N ILE A 66 -5.96 -7.88 2.15
CA ILE A 66 -4.62 -7.59 1.62
C ILE A 66 -3.55 -8.42 2.35
N ASN A 67 -3.78 -8.77 3.62
CA ASN A 67 -2.87 -9.59 4.41
C ASN A 67 -3.12 -11.10 4.27
N LEU A 68 -4.19 -11.55 3.61
CA LEU A 68 -4.43 -12.99 3.37
C LEU A 68 -3.29 -13.66 2.61
N GLY A 69 -2.53 -12.89 1.82
CA GLY A 69 -1.32 -13.36 1.15
C GLY A 69 -0.28 -13.98 2.09
N ILE A 70 -0.30 -13.64 3.39
CA ILE A 70 0.69 -14.12 4.36
C ILE A 70 0.69 -15.64 4.51
N PHE A 71 -0.44 -16.30 4.25
CA PHE A 71 -0.56 -17.76 4.33
C PHE A 71 0.01 -18.48 3.09
N PHE A 72 0.44 -17.74 2.07
CA PHE A 72 0.89 -18.26 0.79
C PHE A 72 2.33 -17.86 0.46
N ILE A 73 3.05 -17.25 1.41
CA ILE A 73 4.43 -16.81 1.22
C ILE A 73 5.38 -17.73 1.97
N ASP A 74 6.52 -18.01 1.33
CA ASP A 74 7.63 -18.70 1.99
C ASP A 74 8.67 -17.66 2.40
N ILE A 75 9.08 -17.69 3.67
CA ILE A 75 10.10 -16.79 4.19
C ILE A 75 11.46 -17.43 3.94
N ASN A 76 12.18 -16.91 2.96
CA ASN A 76 13.54 -17.34 2.66
C ASN A 76 14.57 -16.48 3.42
N PRO A 77 15.70 -17.07 3.86
CA PRO A 77 16.79 -16.31 4.44
C PRO A 77 17.43 -15.39 3.39
N ILE A 78 17.90 -14.23 3.85
CA ILE A 78 18.56 -13.24 2.97
C ILE A 78 19.93 -13.79 2.55
N PRO A 79 20.23 -13.86 1.24
CA PRO A 79 21.57 -14.21 0.79
C PRO A 79 22.54 -13.06 1.08
N PHE A 80 23.35 -13.18 2.12
CA PHE A 80 24.34 -12.16 2.47
C PHE A 80 25.63 -12.34 1.64
N ASN A 81 25.79 -11.53 0.60
CA ASN A 81 27.06 -11.33 -0.08
C ASN A 81 27.29 -9.83 -0.36
N SER A 82 28.51 -9.44 -0.73
CA SER A 82 28.89 -8.02 -0.90
C SER A 82 28.08 -7.29 -1.98
N SER A 83 27.68 -7.98 -3.05
CA SER A 83 26.84 -7.39 -4.11
C SER A 83 25.42 -7.13 -3.61
N VAL A 84 24.83 -8.06 -2.86
CA VAL A 84 23.51 -7.90 -2.24
C VAL A 84 23.51 -6.74 -1.24
N ILE A 85 24.54 -6.61 -0.40
CA ILE A 85 24.66 -5.48 0.54
C ILE A 85 24.67 -4.14 -0.23
N THR A 86 25.43 -4.06 -1.32
CA THR A 86 25.50 -2.84 -2.15
C THR A 86 24.13 -2.51 -2.74
N ILE A 87 23.41 -3.52 -3.26
CA ILE A 87 22.05 -3.34 -3.79
C ILE A 87 21.08 -2.89 -2.70
N VAL A 88 21.15 -3.47 -1.50
CA VAL A 88 20.32 -3.07 -0.36
C VAL A 88 20.55 -1.60 0.00
N LEU A 89 21.81 -1.18 0.09
CA LEU A 89 22.12 0.23 0.39
C LEU A 89 21.57 1.15 -0.70
N LEU A 90 21.85 0.88 -1.97
CA LEU A 90 21.37 1.71 -3.09
C LEU A 90 19.85 1.82 -3.12
N THR A 91 19.14 0.69 -2.95
CA THR A 91 17.67 0.65 -3.00
C THR A 91 17.00 1.27 -1.78
N LEU A 92 17.65 1.29 -0.61
CA LEU A 92 17.16 2.01 0.58
C LEU A 92 17.32 3.54 0.46
N PHE A 93 18.28 4.02 -0.34
CA PHE A 93 18.43 5.46 -0.61
C PHE A 93 17.37 6.00 -1.60
N ILE A 94 16.86 5.18 -2.50
CA ILE A 94 15.88 5.63 -3.52
C ILE A 94 14.61 6.23 -2.87
N PRO A 95 13.93 5.61 -1.89
CA PRO A 95 12.79 6.20 -1.19
C PRO A 95 13.09 7.58 -0.60
N ILE A 96 14.30 7.78 -0.06
CA ILE A 96 14.74 9.06 0.50
C ILE A 96 14.86 10.10 -0.62
N ILE A 97 15.45 9.74 -1.75
CA ILE A 97 15.54 10.60 -2.94
C ILE A 97 14.13 10.98 -3.44
N LEU A 98 13.21 10.01 -3.53
CA LEU A 98 11.82 10.28 -3.92
C LEU A 98 11.13 11.24 -2.95
N LEU A 99 11.40 11.12 -1.64
CA LEU A 99 10.92 12.09 -0.64
C LEU A 99 11.53 13.47 -0.83
N ILE A 100 12.82 13.57 -1.15
CA ILE A 100 13.50 14.83 -1.43
C ILE A 100 12.83 15.55 -2.62
N PHE A 101 12.53 14.82 -3.70
CA PHE A 101 11.81 15.36 -4.85
C PHE A 101 10.38 15.83 -4.53
N ARG A 102 9.81 15.38 -3.41
CA ARG A 102 8.47 15.75 -2.93
C ARG A 102 8.50 16.71 -1.74
N LEU A 103 9.66 17.25 -1.34
CA LEU A 103 9.79 18.03 -0.10
C LEU A 103 8.82 19.20 0.00
N LYS A 104 8.57 19.90 -1.12
CA LYS A 104 7.62 21.02 -1.15
C LYS A 104 6.21 20.56 -0.84
N GLU A 105 5.77 19.46 -1.42
CA GLU A 105 4.48 18.82 -1.18
C GLU A 105 4.37 18.26 0.23
N CYS A 106 5.44 17.64 0.73
CA CYS A 106 5.54 17.13 2.09
C CYS A 106 5.38 18.27 3.10
N TYR A 107 6.08 19.39 2.88
CA TYR A 107 5.96 20.59 3.70
C TYR A 107 4.55 21.17 3.66
N GLN A 108 3.95 21.28 2.47
CA GLN A 108 2.55 21.72 2.33
C GLN A 108 1.58 20.81 3.08
N THR A 109 1.76 19.49 2.96
CA THR A 109 0.96 18.47 3.64
C THR A 109 1.04 18.63 5.16
N ILE A 110 2.25 18.82 5.70
CA ILE A 110 2.49 19.07 7.12
C ILE A 110 1.78 20.35 7.58
N LYS A 111 1.90 21.45 6.83
CA LYS A 111 1.25 22.72 7.16
C LYS A 111 -0.26 22.61 7.15
N THR A 112 -0.85 21.97 6.13
CA THR A 112 -2.30 21.74 6.08
C THR A 112 -2.77 20.80 7.18
N THR A 113 -1.92 19.86 7.60
CA THR A 113 -2.24 18.87 8.63
C THR A 113 -2.53 19.53 9.99
N GLN A 114 -1.88 20.66 10.26
CA GLN A 114 -2.11 21.45 11.49
C GLN A 114 -3.50 22.09 11.54
N LEU A 115 -4.21 22.16 10.40
CA LEU A 115 -5.57 22.71 10.32
C LEU A 115 -6.66 21.65 10.52
N PHE A 116 -6.30 20.36 10.49
CA PHE A 116 -7.26 19.29 10.74
C PHE A 116 -7.54 19.13 12.23
N GLU A 117 -8.68 18.51 12.52
CA GLU A 117 -9.05 18.14 13.89
C GLU A 117 -7.90 17.37 14.58
N PRO A 118 -7.53 17.74 15.81
CA PRO A 118 -6.53 17.01 16.57
C PRO A 118 -6.96 15.55 16.80
N LEU A 119 -5.99 14.63 16.89
CA LEU A 119 -6.28 13.21 17.10
C LEU A 119 -6.08 12.86 18.57
N ASN A 120 -7.11 12.34 19.22
CA ASN A 120 -6.93 11.67 20.51
C ASN A 120 -6.04 10.42 20.35
N ASN A 121 -5.50 9.92 21.48
CA ASN A 121 -4.57 8.79 21.46
C ASN A 121 -5.16 7.52 20.82
N THR A 122 -6.45 7.25 21.02
CA THR A 122 -7.13 6.07 20.48
C THR A 122 -7.28 6.14 18.97
N ASP A 123 -7.71 7.28 18.44
CA ASP A 123 -7.82 7.50 17.00
C ASP A 123 -6.45 7.55 16.32
N PHE A 124 -5.45 8.15 16.97
CA PHE A 124 -4.06 8.11 16.52
C PHE A 124 -3.54 6.68 16.38
N LEU A 125 -3.63 5.87 17.44
CA LEU A 125 -3.17 4.47 17.43
C LEU A 125 -3.91 3.66 16.36
N ARG A 126 -5.23 3.82 16.24
CA ARG A 126 -6.00 3.14 15.20
C ARG A 126 -5.50 3.49 13.80
N MET A 127 -5.33 4.78 13.49
CA MET A 127 -4.88 5.23 12.18
C MET A 127 -3.43 4.81 11.89
N LEU A 128 -2.57 4.79 12.92
CA LEU A 128 -1.19 4.31 12.81
C LEU A 128 -1.16 2.80 12.50
N CYS A 129 -1.87 1.99 13.28
CA CYS A 129 -1.99 0.55 13.04
C CYS A 129 -2.57 0.26 11.66
N GLN A 130 -3.63 0.97 11.27
CA GLN A 130 -4.21 0.84 9.94
C GLN A 130 -3.17 1.12 8.83
N SER A 131 -2.43 2.23 8.96
CA SER A 131 -1.41 2.61 7.96
C SER A 131 -0.30 1.58 7.86
N ILE A 132 0.20 1.08 9.00
CA ILE A 132 1.26 0.07 9.06
C ILE A 132 0.78 -1.27 8.48
N LEU A 133 -0.40 -1.75 8.86
CA LEU A 133 -0.94 -3.03 8.40
C LEU A 133 -1.30 -3.02 6.91
N LEU A 134 -1.74 -1.90 6.37
CA LEU A 134 -1.94 -1.74 4.93
C LEU A 134 -0.60 -1.77 4.19
N LEU A 135 0.40 -1.06 4.68
CA LEU A 135 1.74 -1.05 4.09
C LEU A 135 2.36 -2.44 4.07
N ILE A 136 2.31 -3.16 5.20
CA ILE A 136 2.80 -4.54 5.28
C ILE A 136 2.02 -5.44 4.31
N GLY A 137 0.70 -5.31 4.29
CA GLY A 137 -0.15 -6.07 3.39
C GLY A 137 0.15 -5.84 1.91
N GLU A 138 0.44 -4.60 1.52
CA GLU A 138 0.86 -4.27 0.15
C GLU A 138 2.17 -5.00 -0.20
N GLU A 139 3.16 -5.02 0.68
CA GLU A 139 4.40 -5.77 0.42
C GLU A 139 4.17 -7.28 0.37
N ILE A 140 3.36 -7.83 1.26
CA ILE A 140 2.98 -9.25 1.22
C ILE A 140 2.32 -9.59 -0.11
N LEU A 141 1.39 -8.76 -0.60
CA LEU A 141 0.64 -9.01 -1.81
C LEU A 141 1.50 -8.85 -3.08
N PHE A 142 2.23 -7.73 -3.20
CA PHE A 142 2.95 -7.39 -4.42
C PHE A 142 4.36 -7.97 -4.48
N ARG A 143 5.01 -8.24 -3.35
CA ARG A 143 6.38 -8.80 -3.33
C ARG A 143 6.31 -10.27 -2.97
N GLY A 144 5.59 -10.60 -1.90
CA GLY A 144 5.42 -11.99 -1.48
C GLY A 144 4.66 -12.79 -2.53
N VAL A 145 3.34 -12.60 -2.61
CA VAL A 145 2.47 -13.41 -3.45
C VAL A 145 2.78 -13.23 -4.94
N PHE A 146 2.83 -12.01 -5.45
CA PHE A 146 3.00 -11.77 -6.89
C PHE A 146 4.34 -12.28 -7.43
N PHE A 147 5.47 -11.89 -6.83
CA PHE A 147 6.76 -12.37 -7.33
C PHE A 147 6.96 -13.85 -7.01
N GLN A 148 6.63 -14.35 -5.83
CA GLN A 148 6.82 -15.78 -5.56
C GLN A 148 6.00 -16.69 -6.49
N THR A 149 4.83 -16.24 -6.95
CA THR A 149 4.00 -17.01 -7.89
C THR A 149 4.53 -16.97 -9.32
N LEU A 150 5.07 -15.82 -9.77
CA LEU A 150 5.41 -15.61 -11.18
C LEU A 150 6.91 -15.54 -11.47
N TYR A 151 7.77 -15.49 -10.44
CA TYR A 151 9.19 -15.22 -10.63
C TYR A 151 9.86 -16.28 -11.50
N ASN A 152 10.44 -15.78 -12.57
CA ASN A 152 11.28 -16.54 -13.47
C ASN A 152 12.41 -15.60 -13.90
N GLU A 153 13.66 -16.00 -13.63
CA GLU A 153 14.84 -15.19 -13.91
C GLU A 153 14.89 -14.70 -15.36
N LYS A 154 14.41 -15.52 -16.31
CA LYS A 154 14.37 -15.18 -17.73
C LYS A 154 13.45 -13.98 -18.04
N TYR A 155 12.44 -13.76 -17.22
CA TYR A 155 11.39 -12.74 -17.43
C TYR A 155 11.38 -11.68 -16.32
N ALA A 156 12.50 -11.50 -15.61
CA ALA A 156 12.56 -10.62 -14.45
C ALA A 156 12.18 -9.17 -14.77
N VAL A 157 12.61 -8.65 -15.93
CA VAL A 157 12.31 -7.27 -16.35
C VAL A 157 10.81 -7.12 -16.66
N GLU A 158 10.24 -8.06 -17.39
CA GLU A 158 8.81 -8.09 -17.74
C GLU A 158 7.94 -8.18 -16.50
N LEU A 159 8.36 -8.96 -15.50
CA LEU A 159 7.67 -9.06 -14.21
C LEU A 159 7.73 -7.75 -13.42
N ILE A 160 8.87 -7.05 -13.44
CA ILE A 160 8.97 -5.71 -12.83
C ILE A 160 7.99 -4.75 -13.53
N VAL A 161 7.98 -4.72 -14.87
CA VAL A 161 7.05 -3.88 -15.65
C VAL A 161 5.61 -4.20 -15.31
N LEU A 162 5.24 -5.48 -15.28
CA LEU A 162 3.90 -5.92 -14.92
C LEU A 162 3.53 -5.51 -13.49
N ASN A 163 4.44 -5.69 -12.52
CA ASN A 163 4.22 -5.29 -11.14
C ASN A 163 4.00 -3.77 -11.01
N ILE A 164 4.77 -2.95 -11.73
CA ILE A 164 4.55 -1.49 -11.77
C ILE A 164 3.14 -1.17 -12.24
N LEU A 165 2.72 -1.76 -13.35
CA LEU A 165 1.39 -1.50 -13.93
C LEU A 165 0.29 -1.88 -12.95
N ILE A 166 0.38 -3.07 -12.34
CA ILE A 166 -0.62 -3.52 -11.37
C ILE A 166 -0.59 -2.67 -10.10
N PHE A 167 0.58 -2.36 -9.54
CA PHE A 167 0.72 -1.56 -8.33
C PHE A 167 0.19 -0.13 -8.51
N VAL A 168 0.54 0.52 -9.62
CA VAL A 168 0.03 1.86 -9.97
C VAL A 168 -1.47 1.81 -10.24
N TYR A 169 -1.95 0.79 -10.96
CA TYR A 169 -3.38 0.61 -11.22
C TYR A 169 -4.17 0.38 -9.93
N TYR A 170 -3.64 -0.39 -8.98
CA TYR A 170 -4.23 -0.63 -7.67
C TYR A 170 -4.43 0.68 -6.90
N HIS A 171 -3.41 1.55 -6.91
CA HIS A 171 -3.50 2.89 -6.33
C HIS A 171 -4.47 3.80 -7.10
N TYR A 172 -4.55 3.68 -8.42
CA TYR A 172 -5.50 4.44 -9.22
C TYR A 172 -6.97 4.00 -8.98
N PHE A 173 -7.18 2.70 -8.74
CA PHE A 173 -8.49 2.11 -8.48
C PHE A 173 -9.03 2.49 -7.09
N ASN A 174 -8.14 2.60 -6.10
CA ASN A 174 -8.50 2.97 -4.75
C ASN A 174 -9.32 4.27 -4.74
N ARG A 175 -10.51 4.21 -4.10
CA ARG A 175 -11.47 5.33 -4.11
C ARG A 175 -10.93 6.53 -3.32
N PHE A 176 -10.13 6.28 -2.30
CA PHE A 176 -9.62 7.29 -1.40
C PHE A 176 -8.44 8.07 -2.02
N SER A 177 -7.64 7.42 -2.85
CA SER A 177 -6.53 8.04 -3.60
C SER A 177 -7.00 8.86 -4.80
N ALA A 178 -8.14 8.49 -5.41
CA ALA A 178 -8.66 9.13 -6.62
C ALA A 178 -8.87 10.65 -6.53
N SER A 179 -9.24 11.16 -5.36
CA SER A 179 -9.48 12.58 -5.11
C SER A 179 -8.23 13.33 -4.62
N ILE A 180 -7.16 12.61 -4.29
CA ILE A 180 -5.98 13.15 -3.61
C ILE A 180 -4.75 13.15 -4.53
N TYR A 181 -4.58 12.10 -5.33
CA TYR A 181 -3.37 11.88 -6.12
C TYR A 181 -3.44 12.56 -7.49
N LYS A 182 -2.35 13.24 -7.82
CA LYS A 182 -2.06 13.80 -9.14
C LYS A 182 -1.27 12.80 -9.97
N THR A 183 -1.17 13.03 -11.28
CA THR A 183 -0.39 12.18 -12.21
C THR A 183 1.03 11.90 -11.70
N LYS A 184 1.68 12.92 -11.12
CA LYS A 184 3.02 12.78 -10.54
C LYS A 184 3.11 11.76 -9.40
N ASP A 185 2.06 11.62 -8.59
CA ASP A 185 2.05 10.67 -7.47
C ASP A 185 2.05 9.23 -7.99
N TYR A 186 1.33 8.96 -9.09
CA TYR A 186 1.38 7.67 -9.78
C TYR A 186 2.74 7.37 -10.39
N ILE A 187 3.45 8.39 -10.91
CA ILE A 187 4.84 8.24 -11.38
C ILE A 187 5.74 7.83 -10.19
N PHE A 188 5.62 8.51 -9.04
CA PHE A 188 6.38 8.14 -7.85
C PHE A 188 6.04 6.75 -7.32
N HIS A 189 4.78 6.33 -7.36
CA HIS A 189 4.39 4.95 -7.05
C HIS A 189 5.01 3.94 -8.02
N GLY A 190 5.13 4.28 -9.30
CA GLY A 190 5.81 3.44 -10.28
C GLY A 190 7.31 3.31 -10.00
N LEU A 191 8.00 4.41 -9.69
CA LEU A 191 9.41 4.41 -9.30
C LEU A 191 9.65 3.62 -8.01
N LEU A 192 8.76 3.77 -7.02
CA LEU A 192 8.80 2.98 -5.80
C LEU A 192 8.58 1.49 -6.11
N ALA A 193 7.65 1.16 -7.00
CA ALA A 193 7.39 -0.22 -7.40
C ALA A 193 8.60 -0.86 -8.07
N ILE A 194 9.31 -0.15 -8.97
CA ILE A 194 10.60 -0.57 -9.54
C ILE A 194 11.58 -0.87 -8.41
N ASN A 195 11.82 0.10 -7.52
CA ASN A 195 12.80 -0.02 -6.45
C ASN A 195 12.55 -1.25 -5.57
N LEU A 196 11.33 -1.41 -5.10
CA LEU A 196 10.94 -2.52 -4.22
C LEU A 196 10.98 -3.86 -4.95
N SER A 197 10.69 -3.89 -6.26
CA SER A 197 10.79 -5.13 -7.05
C SER A 197 12.24 -5.56 -7.22
N VAL A 198 13.14 -4.61 -7.52
CA VAL A 198 14.58 -4.86 -7.60
C VAL A 198 15.10 -5.34 -6.23
N LEU A 199 14.77 -4.63 -5.15
CA LEU A 199 15.13 -5.02 -3.79
C LEU A 199 14.66 -6.44 -3.48
N TYR A 200 13.41 -6.78 -3.80
CA TYR A 200 12.86 -8.12 -3.56
C TYR A 200 13.56 -9.19 -4.39
N ILE A 201 13.77 -8.99 -5.69
CA ILE A 201 14.42 -9.98 -6.57
C ILE A 201 15.80 -10.38 -6.02
N TYR A 202 16.59 -9.40 -5.57
CA TYR A 202 17.96 -9.65 -5.10
C TYR A 202 18.06 -10.14 -3.65
N THR A 203 17.07 -9.85 -2.80
CA THR A 203 17.16 -10.17 -1.36
C THR A 203 16.16 -11.23 -0.91
N GLN A 204 15.09 -11.44 -1.68
CA GLN A 204 13.90 -12.19 -1.30
C GLN A 204 13.33 -11.76 0.06
N SER A 205 13.60 -10.50 0.48
CA SER A 205 13.28 -10.00 1.81
C SER A 205 12.08 -9.06 1.79
N LEU A 206 10.94 -9.55 2.28
CA LEU A 206 9.78 -8.70 2.54
C LEU A 206 10.08 -7.63 3.59
N PHE A 207 10.89 -7.95 4.59
CA PHE A 207 11.23 -7.00 5.66
C PHE A 207 11.94 -5.76 5.11
N LEU A 208 12.93 -5.94 4.22
CA LEU A 208 13.62 -4.82 3.59
C LEU A 208 12.69 -4.01 2.68
N CYS A 209 11.78 -4.68 1.96
CA CYS A 209 10.76 -4.00 1.16
C CYS A 209 9.81 -3.17 2.03
N ILE A 210 9.37 -3.72 3.18
CA ILE A 210 8.52 -3.03 4.16
C ILE A 210 9.24 -1.80 4.73
N ILE A 211 10.51 -1.91 5.11
CA ILE A 211 11.29 -0.75 5.59
C ILE A 211 11.39 0.31 4.50
N SER A 212 11.77 -0.08 3.28
CA SER A 212 11.92 0.82 2.14
C SER A 212 10.61 1.56 1.82
N HIS A 213 9.49 0.84 1.83
CA HIS A 213 8.16 1.43 1.64
C HIS A 213 7.77 2.31 2.84
N PHE A 214 8.09 1.92 4.07
CA PHE A 214 7.84 2.72 5.26
C PHE A 214 8.59 4.05 5.22
N ILE A 215 9.84 4.05 4.76
CA ILE A 215 10.62 5.28 4.52
C ILE A 215 9.84 6.19 3.57
N TYR A 216 9.42 5.68 2.40
CA TYR A 216 8.63 6.46 1.43
C TYR A 216 7.32 7.03 2.03
N ASN A 217 6.65 6.26 2.90
CA ASN A 217 5.39 6.67 3.53
C ASN A 217 5.54 7.43 4.86
N SER A 218 6.78 7.75 5.27
CA SER A 218 7.07 8.39 6.56
C SER A 218 6.35 9.73 6.77
N ILE A 219 6.06 10.48 5.70
CA ILE A 219 5.35 11.76 5.76
C ILE A 219 3.90 11.59 6.23
N SER A 220 3.24 10.50 5.83
CA SER A 220 1.89 10.18 6.31
C SER A 220 1.91 9.89 7.81
N ILE A 221 2.92 9.15 8.28
CA ILE A 221 3.11 8.85 9.71
C ILE A 221 3.42 10.12 10.50
N LEU A 222 4.32 10.97 10.00
CA LEU A 222 4.65 12.25 10.61
C LEU A 222 3.42 13.14 10.73
N SER A 223 2.54 13.15 9.72
CA SER A 223 1.29 13.90 9.75
C SER A 223 0.36 13.43 10.88
N LEU A 224 0.28 12.12 11.14
CA LEU A 224 -0.49 11.57 12.26
C LEU A 224 0.13 11.97 13.62
N LEU A 225 1.46 11.89 13.74
CA LEU A 225 2.18 12.28 14.96
C LEU A 225 1.95 13.76 15.30
N LEU A 226 2.00 14.64 14.30
CA LEU A 226 1.77 16.08 14.48
C LEU A 226 0.35 16.37 14.99
N ARG A 227 -0.69 15.73 14.43
CA ARG A 227 -2.09 15.90 14.89
C ARG A 227 -2.29 15.40 16.33
N SER A 228 -1.61 14.34 16.71
CA SER A 228 -1.63 13.81 18.08
C SER A 228 -0.93 14.76 19.07
N SER A 229 0.23 15.32 18.70
CA SER A 229 0.95 16.30 19.51
C SER A 229 0.13 17.58 19.75
N ILE A 230 -0.55 18.07 18.71
CA ILE A 230 -1.47 19.22 18.83
C ILE A 230 -2.59 18.92 19.85
N TYR A 231 -3.21 17.75 19.79
CA TYR A 231 -4.24 17.33 20.75
C TYR A 231 -3.71 17.33 22.19
N GLN A 232 -2.51 16.79 22.41
CA GLN A 232 -1.89 16.77 23.73
C GLN A 232 -1.61 18.18 24.27
N ASN A 233 -1.22 19.11 23.41
CA ASN A 233 -1.00 20.51 23.78
C ASN A 233 -2.30 21.23 24.15
N PHE A 234 -3.39 21.00 23.42
CA PHE A 234 -4.71 21.52 23.79
C PHE A 234 -5.18 20.97 25.13
N LYS A 235 -5.09 19.65 25.32
CA LYS A 235 -5.47 18.99 26.59
C LYS A 235 -4.67 19.54 27.78
N LYS A 236 -3.37 19.80 27.61
CA LYS A 236 -2.52 20.40 28.66
C LYS A 236 -2.89 21.84 29.01
N LYS A 237 -3.39 22.62 28.04
CA LYS A 237 -3.78 24.02 28.26
C LYS A 237 -5.15 24.19 28.92
N GLY A 238 -5.90 23.10 29.14
CA GLY A 238 -7.20 23.15 29.82
C GLY A 238 -8.33 23.74 28.98
N ASP A 239 -8.17 23.86 27.66
CA ASP A 239 -9.25 24.26 26.75
C ASP A 239 -10.31 23.15 26.70
N ALA A 240 -11.40 23.34 27.45
CA ALA A 240 -12.52 22.41 27.57
C ALA A 240 -13.43 22.38 26.32
N SER A 241 -13.15 23.17 25.28
CA SER A 241 -13.98 23.33 24.09
C SER A 241 -13.97 22.14 23.10
N LEU A 242 -13.28 21.04 23.46
CA LEU A 242 -13.09 19.85 22.62
C LEU A 242 -13.54 18.53 23.29
N GLN A 243 -14.25 18.58 24.42
CA GLN A 243 -14.97 17.42 24.97
C GLN A 243 -16.36 17.31 24.35
#